data_AF-A0A3E0W163-F1
#
_entry.id   AF-A0A3E0W163-F1
#
_cell.length_a   1.000
_cell.length_b   1.000
_cell.length_c   1.000
_cell.angle_alpha   90.00
_cell.angle_beta   90.00
_cell.angle_gamma   90.00
#
_symmetry.space_group_name_H-M   'P 1'
#
loop_
_entity.id
_entity.type
_entity.pdbx_description
1 polymer ?
#
loop_
_entity_poly.entity_id
_entity_poly.type
_entity_poly.pdbx_seq_one_letter_code
_entity_poly.pdbx_strand_id
1 'polypeptide(L)'
;MPGGNDDEFSALRNRAYGPAADIHNDPEALGRLRHLEGEAKRHEIPEQPETFSDPAGERNDPSAPGEDEPPQSPDERIRSWPEKAYRAVRHARRSSVLIGFGVFVIIVSVLTALTLVQRVQVYGLRTVVTTAGFFAISGSPNDPCLSLFSEADMREASSDSFSGQALGGCAAGRFPAMVQFRPDADGYPADLRAAFPGPAALQFVYDQATNEIVVFVETD
;
A
#
# COMPACT_ATOMS: atom_id res chain seq x y z
N MET A 1 3.33 -28.52 -46.13
CA MET A 1 2.70 -29.11 -44.94
C MET A 1 3.30 -28.42 -43.71
N PRO A 2 2.69 -27.34 -43.19
CA PRO A 2 3.29 -26.53 -42.12
C PRO A 2 2.90 -26.92 -40.68
N GLY A 3 2.13 -28.00 -40.44
CA GLY A 3 1.59 -28.31 -39.09
C GLY A 3 2.42 -29.23 -38.19
N GLY A 4 3.51 -29.85 -38.67
CA GLY A 4 4.18 -30.93 -37.93
C GLY A 4 4.73 -30.53 -36.56
N ASN A 5 5.38 -29.36 -36.47
CA ASN A 5 5.98 -28.90 -35.21
C ASN A 5 4.93 -28.31 -34.24
N ASP A 6 3.89 -27.67 -34.76
CA ASP A 6 2.81 -27.08 -33.94
C ASP A 6 1.92 -28.17 -33.31
N ASP A 7 1.66 -29.24 -34.06
CA ASP A 7 0.93 -30.42 -33.58
C ASP A 7 1.76 -31.18 -32.52
N GLU A 8 3.07 -31.36 -32.77
CA GLU A 8 4.01 -31.93 -31.80
C GLU A 8 4.08 -31.10 -30.51
N PHE A 9 4.20 -29.77 -30.65
CA PHE A 9 4.26 -28.85 -29.52
C PHE A 9 2.98 -28.92 -28.68
N SER A 10 1.81 -28.92 -29.32
CA SER A 10 0.51 -29.03 -28.66
C SER A 10 0.36 -30.37 -27.92
N ALA A 11 0.82 -31.47 -28.52
CA ALA A 11 0.78 -32.79 -27.89
C ALA A 11 1.69 -32.86 -26.64
N LEU A 12 2.91 -32.33 -26.73
CA LEU A 12 3.84 -32.28 -25.60
C LEU A 12 3.34 -31.37 -24.47
N ARG A 13 2.74 -30.22 -24.80
CA ARG A 13 2.15 -29.30 -23.82
C ARG A 13 0.96 -29.94 -23.09
N ASN A 14 0.15 -30.74 -23.78
CA ASN A 14 -0.93 -31.51 -23.15
C ASN A 14 -0.40 -32.61 -22.22
N ARG A 15 0.73 -33.26 -22.54
CA ARG A 15 1.38 -34.22 -21.64
C ARG A 15 2.04 -33.57 -20.43
N ALA A 16 2.43 -32.30 -20.54
CA ALA A 16 3.04 -31.55 -19.43
C ALA A 16 2.02 -30.91 -18.50
N TYR A 17 0.97 -30.29 -19.06
CA TYR A 17 0.05 -29.44 -18.31
C TYR A 17 -1.42 -29.89 -18.42
N GLY A 18 -1.69 -31.01 -19.08
CA GLY A 18 -3.04 -31.54 -19.26
C GLY A 18 -3.54 -32.40 -18.09
N PRO A 19 -4.81 -32.84 -18.15
CA PRO A 19 -5.47 -33.56 -17.06
C PRO A 19 -4.87 -34.95 -16.77
N ALA A 20 -4.09 -35.51 -17.70
CA ALA A 20 -3.36 -36.76 -17.55
C ALA A 20 -1.86 -36.52 -17.74
N ALA A 21 -1.31 -35.50 -17.08
CA ALA A 21 0.10 -35.12 -17.24
C ALA A 21 1.04 -36.27 -16.85
N ASP A 22 1.85 -36.72 -17.80
CA ASP A 22 2.77 -37.86 -17.66
C ASP A 22 4.22 -37.53 -18.06
N ILE A 23 4.48 -36.30 -18.53
CA ILE A 23 5.77 -35.92 -19.14
C ILE A 23 6.97 -36.08 -18.18
N HIS A 24 6.73 -36.06 -16.86
CA HIS A 24 7.79 -36.20 -15.86
C HIS A 24 8.46 -37.57 -15.88
N ASN A 25 7.79 -38.59 -16.44
CA ASN A 25 8.36 -39.93 -16.60
C ASN A 25 9.20 -40.08 -17.89
N ASP A 26 9.26 -39.05 -18.72
CA ASP A 26 9.86 -39.05 -20.06
C ASP A 26 10.78 -37.82 -20.23
N PRO A 27 12.05 -37.91 -19.78
CA PRO A 27 12.97 -36.76 -19.78
C PRO A 27 13.34 -36.30 -21.20
N GLU A 28 13.27 -37.18 -22.20
CA GLU A 28 13.52 -36.83 -23.61
C GLU A 28 12.39 -35.95 -24.15
N ALA A 29 11.12 -36.33 -23.93
CA ALA A 29 9.98 -35.52 -24.31
C ALA A 29 9.97 -34.14 -23.61
N LEU A 30 10.39 -34.08 -22.34
CA LEU A 30 10.53 -32.81 -21.62
C LEU A 30 11.62 -31.92 -22.24
N GLY A 31 12.75 -32.51 -22.65
CA GLY A 31 13.81 -31.81 -23.36
C GLY A 31 13.33 -31.23 -24.70
N ARG A 32 12.55 -32.02 -25.45
CA ARG A 32 11.95 -31.59 -26.72
C ARG A 32 10.95 -30.45 -26.53
N LEU A 33 10.10 -30.51 -25.52
CA LEU A 33 9.15 -29.44 -25.19
C LEU A 33 9.88 -28.12 -24.90
N ARG A 34 10.91 -28.13 -24.06
CA ARG A 34 11.69 -26.92 -23.72
C ARG A 34 12.36 -26.27 -24.93
N HIS A 35 12.81 -27.08 -25.88
CA HIS A 35 13.38 -26.56 -27.12
C HIS A 35 12.35 -25.76 -27.92
N LEU A 36 11.16 -26.33 -28.10
CA LEU A 36 10.05 -25.69 -28.84
C LEU A 36 9.51 -24.43 -28.14
N GLU A 37 9.39 -24.44 -26.80
CA GLU A 37 9.01 -23.25 -26.02
C GLU A 37 10.03 -22.11 -26.20
N GLY A 38 11.33 -22.45 -26.28
CA GLY A 38 12.41 -21.48 -26.51
C GLY A 38 12.45 -20.90 -27.92
N GLU A 39 11.97 -21.63 -28.93
CA GLU A 39 11.81 -21.13 -30.30
C GLU A 39 10.56 -20.24 -30.42
N ALA A 40 9.43 -20.63 -29.81
CA ALA A 40 8.20 -19.84 -29.79
C ALA A 40 8.40 -18.49 -29.08
N LYS A 41 9.07 -18.49 -27.91
CA LYS A 41 9.36 -17.27 -27.15
C LYS A 41 10.22 -16.27 -27.93
N ARG A 42 11.10 -16.74 -28.82
CA ARG A 42 11.90 -15.85 -29.67
C ARG A 42 11.11 -15.23 -30.82
N HIS A 43 10.07 -15.90 -31.30
CA HIS A 43 9.19 -15.36 -32.34
C HIS A 43 8.15 -14.38 -31.79
N GLU A 44 7.88 -14.40 -30.48
CA GLU A 44 6.88 -13.54 -29.83
C GLU A 44 7.41 -12.17 -29.37
N ILE A 45 8.73 -11.97 -29.29
CA ILE A 45 9.33 -10.67 -28.95
C ILE A 45 9.31 -9.77 -30.20
N PRO A 46 8.54 -8.67 -30.25
CA PRO A 46 8.64 -7.71 -31.33
C PRO A 46 9.96 -6.94 -31.19
N GLU A 47 10.81 -6.95 -32.22
CA GLU A 47 11.93 -6.01 -32.33
C GLU A 47 11.36 -4.58 -32.41
N GLN A 48 11.37 -3.83 -31.30
CA GLN A 48 11.11 -2.39 -31.34
C GLN A 48 12.39 -1.62 -31.67
N PRO A 49 12.39 -0.73 -32.67
CA PRO A 49 13.50 0.18 -32.91
C PRO A 49 13.50 1.29 -31.86
N GLU A 50 14.60 1.41 -31.12
CA GLU A 50 14.93 2.54 -30.25
C GLU A 50 14.97 3.84 -31.07
N THR A 51 14.10 4.80 -30.77
CA THR A 51 14.27 6.18 -31.26
C THR A 51 13.85 7.17 -30.17
N PHE A 52 14.76 7.40 -29.23
CA PHE A 52 14.75 8.61 -28.42
C PHE A 52 15.60 9.69 -29.10
N SER A 53 14.98 10.82 -29.41
CA SER A 53 15.68 12.07 -29.72
C SER A 53 14.78 13.23 -29.32
N ASP A 54 15.21 13.96 -28.30
CA ASP A 54 14.64 15.23 -27.86
C ASP A 54 15.77 16.29 -27.94
N PRO A 55 15.54 17.49 -28.51
CA PRO A 55 16.52 18.57 -28.43
C PRO A 55 16.05 19.75 -27.54
N ALA A 56 16.87 19.98 -26.52
CA ALA A 56 17.37 21.25 -25.96
C ALA A 56 16.81 22.63 -26.39
N GLY A 57 16.74 23.52 -25.40
CA GLY A 57 16.86 24.99 -25.50
C GLY A 57 16.19 25.67 -24.29
N GLU A 58 16.67 26.71 -23.63
CA GLU A 58 17.86 27.56 -23.74
C GLU A 58 17.94 28.37 -22.41
N ARG A 59 19.15 28.59 -21.90
CA ARG A 59 19.51 29.40 -20.73
C ARG A 59 19.57 30.88 -21.10
N ASN A 60 19.14 31.80 -20.23
CA ASN A 60 19.73 33.14 -20.06
C ASN A 60 19.34 33.83 -18.73
N ASP A 61 20.32 34.47 -18.12
CA ASP A 61 20.35 35.34 -16.93
C ASP A 61 21.57 36.31 -17.17
N PRO A 62 21.88 37.40 -16.44
CA PRO A 62 21.15 38.25 -15.48
C PRO A 62 21.31 39.78 -15.77
N SER A 63 20.66 40.65 -14.97
CA SER A 63 21.18 42.00 -14.62
C SER A 63 20.45 42.60 -13.40
N ALA A 64 21.23 43.12 -12.44
CA ALA A 64 20.83 43.89 -11.23
C ALA A 64 21.45 45.32 -11.32
N PRO A 65 21.43 46.21 -10.30
CA PRO A 65 20.64 46.32 -9.05
C PRO A 65 20.06 47.76 -8.83
N GLY A 66 19.34 47.97 -7.73
CA GLY A 66 19.03 49.30 -7.17
C GLY A 66 18.74 49.20 -5.67
N GLU A 67 19.58 49.85 -4.85
CA GLU A 67 19.60 49.83 -3.38
C GLU A 67 18.87 51.05 -2.77
N ASP A 68 18.72 51.00 -1.43
CA ASP A 68 18.43 52.06 -0.43
C ASP A 68 16.94 52.36 -0.07
N GLU A 69 16.45 52.51 1.17
CA GLU A 69 16.75 52.19 2.59
C GLU A 69 15.50 52.67 3.42
N PRO A 70 15.08 52.07 4.57
CA PRO A 70 13.86 52.44 5.37
C PRO A 70 14.24 53.14 6.74
N PRO A 71 13.41 53.27 7.84
CA PRO A 71 11.95 53.33 8.14
C PRO A 71 11.52 54.47 9.17
N GLN A 72 10.31 54.38 9.79
CA GLN A 72 9.80 54.90 11.11
C GLN A 72 8.72 56.02 11.05
N SER A 73 7.68 56.14 11.89
CA SER A 73 6.98 55.35 12.94
C SER A 73 5.58 55.99 13.18
N PRO A 74 4.58 55.30 13.76
CA PRO A 74 3.25 55.84 14.02
C PRO A 74 3.01 56.12 15.51
N ASP A 75 2.84 57.40 15.86
CA ASP A 75 2.35 57.82 17.18
C ASP A 75 0.98 58.50 17.06
N GLU A 76 0.19 58.29 18.12
CA GLU A 76 -0.93 59.15 18.54
C GLU A 76 -2.36 58.82 18.07
N ARG A 77 -3.01 57.86 18.76
CA ARG A 77 -4.44 57.98 19.10
C ARG A 77 -4.84 57.13 20.32
N ILE A 78 -4.84 57.75 21.50
CA ILE A 78 -5.42 57.19 22.72
C ILE A 78 -6.53 58.11 23.25
N ARG A 79 -7.62 57.47 23.75
CA ARG A 79 -8.69 57.93 24.67
C ARG A 79 -9.99 58.53 24.10
N SER A 80 -11.02 57.69 24.08
CA SER A 80 -12.16 57.84 25.00
C SER A 80 -13.06 56.59 25.00
N TRP A 81 -13.27 55.97 26.16
CA TRP A 81 -14.24 54.87 26.35
C TRP A 81 -15.04 55.16 27.63
N PRO A 82 -16.39 55.09 27.63
CA PRO A 82 -17.19 55.43 28.81
C PRO A 82 -17.47 54.23 29.72
N GLU A 83 -17.35 54.51 31.02
CA GLU A 83 -17.59 53.80 32.30
C GLU A 83 -18.73 52.74 32.43
N LYS A 84 -19.49 52.39 31.38
CA LYS A 84 -20.59 51.40 31.49
C LYS A 84 -20.16 49.94 31.39
N ALA A 85 -18.89 49.66 31.09
CA ALA A 85 -18.42 48.33 30.72
C ALA A 85 -18.30 47.31 31.87
N TYR A 86 -18.23 47.74 33.14
CA TYR A 86 -17.82 46.82 34.21
C TYR A 86 -18.90 45.82 34.68
N ARG A 87 -20.20 46.10 34.48
CA ARG A 87 -21.28 45.17 34.92
C ARG A 87 -21.62 44.08 33.90
N ALA A 88 -21.38 44.31 32.60
CA ALA A 88 -21.68 43.33 31.55
C ALA A 88 -20.67 42.16 31.52
N VAL A 89 -19.43 42.40 31.94
CA VAL A 89 -18.35 41.40 31.88
C VAL A 89 -18.56 40.22 32.83
N ARG A 90 -19.34 40.38 33.91
CA ARG A 90 -19.51 39.32 34.92
C ARG A 90 -20.48 38.22 34.50
N HIS A 91 -21.49 38.53 33.68
CA HIS A 91 -22.44 37.53 33.16
C HIS A 91 -21.92 36.81 31.90
N ALA A 92 -21.07 37.47 31.10
CA ALA A 92 -20.43 36.83 29.95
C ALA A 92 -19.45 35.72 30.36
N ARG A 93 -18.81 35.82 31.54
CA ARG A 93 -17.82 34.84 32.01
C ARG A 93 -18.38 33.45 32.37
N ARG A 94 -19.68 33.31 32.65
CA ARG A 94 -20.26 32.00 33.03
C ARG A 94 -20.65 31.14 31.83
N SER A 95 -20.98 31.75 30.68
CA SER A 95 -21.36 31.02 29.48
C SER A 95 -20.15 30.54 28.65
N SER A 96 -19.02 31.23 28.73
CA SER A 96 -17.80 30.85 28.00
C SER A 96 -17.12 29.59 28.54
N VAL A 97 -17.34 29.24 29.81
CA VAL A 97 -16.77 28.03 30.43
C VAL A 97 -17.40 26.77 29.84
N LEU A 98 -18.71 26.76 29.61
CA LEU A 98 -19.43 25.62 29.04
C LEU A 98 -19.11 25.41 27.56
N ILE A 99 -18.96 26.49 26.79
CA ILE A 99 -18.55 26.43 25.38
C ILE A 99 -17.11 25.92 25.28
N GLY A 100 -16.21 26.40 26.14
CA GLY A 100 -14.82 25.90 26.21
C GLY A 100 -14.76 24.41 26.55
N PHE A 101 -15.60 23.94 27.47
CA PHE A 101 -15.66 22.52 27.85
C PHE A 101 -16.18 21.65 26.70
N GLY A 102 -17.23 22.10 25.99
CA GLY A 102 -17.76 21.38 24.82
C GLY A 102 -16.74 21.27 23.69
N VAL A 103 -16.06 22.38 23.35
CA VAL A 103 -15.00 22.38 22.33
C VAL A 103 -13.82 21.49 22.76
N PHE A 104 -13.43 21.52 24.04
CA PHE A 104 -12.37 20.65 24.55
C PHE A 104 -12.74 19.17 24.44
N VAL A 105 -13.96 18.77 24.81
CA VAL A 105 -14.43 17.39 24.67
C VAL A 105 -14.46 16.95 23.20
N ILE A 106 -14.91 17.81 22.28
CA ILE A 106 -14.90 17.51 20.84
C ILE A 106 -13.46 17.34 20.34
N ILE A 107 -12.55 18.24 20.69
CA ILE A 107 -11.13 18.16 20.28
C ILE A 107 -10.50 16.88 20.84
N VAL A 108 -10.70 16.58 22.12
CA VAL A 108 -10.19 15.36 22.74
C VAL A 108 -10.77 14.13 22.04
N SER A 109 -12.08 14.09 21.79
CA SER A 109 -12.75 12.99 21.08
C SER A 109 -12.17 12.77 19.69
N VAL A 110 -11.99 13.84 18.91
CA VAL A 110 -11.41 13.79 17.56
C VAL A 110 -9.95 13.34 17.62
N LEU A 111 -9.14 13.85 18.56
CA LEU A 111 -7.76 13.41 18.76
C LEU A 111 -7.69 11.93 19.19
N THR A 112 -8.55 11.47 20.09
CA THR A 112 -8.61 10.05 20.47
C THR A 112 -9.07 9.17 19.32
N ALA A 113 -10.05 9.59 18.53
CA ALA A 113 -10.49 8.86 17.34
C ALA A 113 -9.38 8.81 16.28
N LEU A 114 -8.70 9.92 16.01
CA LEU A 114 -7.59 9.99 15.06
C LEU A 114 -6.40 9.14 15.51
N THR A 115 -6.03 9.17 16.78
CA THR A 115 -4.93 8.34 17.31
C THR A 115 -5.27 6.85 17.27
N LEU A 116 -6.52 6.45 17.54
CA LEU A 116 -6.98 5.06 17.38
C LEU A 116 -6.99 4.63 15.91
N VAL A 117 -7.43 5.50 14.98
CA VAL A 117 -7.44 5.22 13.54
C VAL A 117 -6.02 5.15 12.96
N GLN A 118 -5.10 5.98 13.45
CA GLN A 118 -3.66 5.90 13.11
C GLN A 118 -2.99 4.63 13.66
N ARG A 119 -3.59 3.93 14.64
CA ARG A 119 -3.09 2.65 15.17
C ARG A 119 -3.61 1.42 14.41
N VAL A 120 -4.31 1.58 13.29
CA VAL A 120 -4.66 0.45 12.42
C VAL A 120 -3.44 -0.06 11.63
N GLN A 121 -2.31 0.67 11.62
CA GLN A 121 -1.01 0.12 11.24
C GLN A 121 -0.51 -0.84 12.33
N VAL A 122 -0.56 -2.14 12.04
CA VAL A 122 0.00 -3.17 12.92
C VAL A 122 1.51 -3.19 12.71
N TYR A 123 2.24 -2.43 13.54
CA TYR A 123 3.71 -2.38 13.55
C TYR A 123 4.36 -2.09 12.18
N GLY A 124 3.80 -1.13 11.43
CA GLY A 124 4.32 -0.75 10.11
C GLY A 124 3.86 -1.64 8.95
N LEU A 125 2.96 -2.59 9.21
CA LEU A 125 2.23 -3.32 8.17
C LEU A 125 0.91 -2.64 7.83
N ARG A 126 0.56 -2.71 6.55
CA ARG A 126 -0.72 -2.29 6.00
C ARG A 126 -1.48 -3.50 5.48
N THR A 127 -2.72 -3.66 5.90
CA THR A 127 -3.63 -4.71 5.43
C THR A 127 -4.58 -4.14 4.38
N VAL A 128 -4.80 -4.89 3.31
CA VAL A 128 -5.72 -4.54 2.23
C VAL A 128 -6.56 -5.77 1.90
N VAL A 129 -7.88 -5.58 1.80
CA VAL A 129 -8.80 -6.61 1.33
C VAL A 129 -9.33 -6.23 -0.05
N THR A 130 -9.16 -7.11 -1.03
CA THR A 130 -9.62 -6.92 -2.41
C THR A 130 -10.46 -8.12 -2.84
N THR A 131 -11.30 -7.99 -3.87
CA THR A 131 -12.07 -9.11 -4.44
C THR A 131 -11.33 -9.84 -5.56
N ALA A 132 -10.14 -9.35 -5.92
CA ALA A 132 -9.23 -9.98 -6.86
C ALA A 132 -7.83 -9.97 -6.22
N GLY A 133 -7.18 -11.14 -6.22
CA GLY A 133 -5.86 -11.30 -5.63
C GLY A 133 -4.81 -10.57 -6.46
N PHE A 134 -3.99 -9.74 -5.81
CA PHE A 134 -2.87 -9.07 -6.48
C PHE A 134 -1.75 -10.06 -6.87
N PHE A 135 -1.55 -11.11 -6.05
CA PHE A 135 -0.51 -12.13 -6.24
C PHE A 135 -1.03 -13.57 -6.14
N ALA A 136 -2.33 -13.76 -5.90
CA ALA A 136 -2.88 -15.07 -5.61
C ALA A 136 -3.30 -15.79 -6.90
N ILE A 137 -2.75 -16.99 -7.09
CA ILE A 137 -3.04 -17.92 -8.19
C ILE A 137 -4.34 -18.72 -7.94
N SER A 138 -4.89 -18.61 -6.73
CA SER A 138 -6.02 -19.38 -6.23
C SER A 138 -7.09 -18.45 -5.65
N GLY A 139 -8.21 -18.32 -6.35
CA GLY A 139 -9.37 -17.55 -5.94
C GLY A 139 -10.34 -17.37 -7.11
N SER A 140 -11.64 -17.37 -6.84
CA SER A 140 -12.65 -16.91 -7.79
C SER A 140 -12.56 -15.38 -7.94
N PRO A 141 -13.01 -14.77 -9.06
CA PRO A 141 -12.98 -13.31 -9.26
C PRO A 141 -13.75 -12.47 -8.23
N ASN A 142 -14.49 -13.12 -7.33
CA ASN A 142 -15.29 -12.49 -6.29
C ASN A 142 -14.88 -12.93 -4.87
N ASP A 143 -13.88 -13.82 -4.74
CA ASP A 143 -13.42 -14.26 -3.42
C ASP A 143 -12.58 -13.14 -2.79
N PRO A 144 -12.81 -12.81 -1.50
CA PRO A 144 -11.99 -11.82 -0.84
C PRO A 144 -10.56 -12.34 -0.72
N CYS A 145 -9.61 -11.44 -0.93
CA CYS A 145 -8.18 -11.65 -0.83
C CYS A 145 -7.62 -10.68 0.20
N LEU A 146 -6.90 -11.22 1.17
CA LEU A 146 -6.18 -10.44 2.15
C LEU A 146 -4.74 -10.29 1.67
N SER A 147 -4.24 -9.07 1.64
CA SER A 147 -2.85 -8.76 1.35
C SER A 147 -2.24 -7.90 2.45
N LEU A 148 -1.00 -8.21 2.81
CA LEU A 148 -0.18 -7.45 3.75
C LEU A 148 1.02 -6.85 3.01
N PHE A 149 1.23 -5.57 3.25
CA PHE A 149 2.32 -4.79 2.68
C PHE A 149 3.10 -4.08 3.80
N SER A 150 4.37 -3.80 3.54
CA SER A 150 5.09 -2.79 4.32
C SER A 150 4.53 -1.40 4.00
N GLU A 151 4.22 -0.60 5.02
CA GLU A 151 3.77 0.78 4.83
C GLU A 151 4.84 1.64 4.12
N ALA A 152 6.12 1.28 4.28
CA ALA A 152 7.21 1.98 3.61
C ALA A 152 7.15 1.86 2.08
N ASP A 153 6.56 0.77 1.57
CA ASP A 153 6.52 0.45 0.14
C ASP A 153 5.25 1.02 -0.55
N MET A 154 4.25 1.48 0.22
CA MET A 154 2.95 1.96 -0.27
C MET A 154 2.87 3.50 -0.40
N ARG A 155 3.93 4.14 -0.91
CA ARG A 155 4.08 5.61 -0.90
C ARG A 155 3.46 6.33 -2.11
N GLU A 156 3.32 5.67 -3.25
CA GLU A 156 2.88 6.29 -4.51
C GLU A 156 1.56 5.68 -5.01
N ALA A 157 0.46 6.40 -4.79
CA ALA A 157 -0.87 5.95 -5.22
C ALA A 157 -1.08 5.94 -6.74
N SER A 158 -0.24 6.66 -7.50
CA SER A 158 -0.33 6.78 -8.96
C SER A 158 0.59 5.83 -9.72
N SER A 159 1.33 4.97 -9.01
CA SER A 159 2.21 4.00 -9.67
C SER A 159 1.42 2.76 -10.06
N ASP A 160 1.55 2.34 -11.31
CA ASP A 160 1.04 1.05 -11.80
C ASP A 160 1.97 -0.12 -11.45
N SER A 161 3.06 0.16 -10.74
CA SER A 161 4.05 -0.82 -10.31
C SER A 161 4.25 -0.77 -8.81
N PHE A 162 4.37 -1.95 -8.20
CA PHE A 162 4.70 -2.12 -6.79
C PHE A 162 6.05 -2.83 -6.68
N SER A 163 6.93 -2.28 -5.86
CA SER A 163 8.21 -2.89 -5.51
C SER A 163 8.29 -2.99 -3.99
N GLY A 164 8.33 -4.21 -3.48
CA GLY A 164 8.27 -4.46 -2.05
C GLY A 164 7.87 -5.89 -1.75
N GLN A 165 7.92 -6.26 -0.48
CA GLN A 165 7.39 -7.55 -0.04
C GLN A 165 5.88 -7.43 0.15
N ALA A 166 5.15 -8.33 -0.50
CA ALA A 166 3.72 -8.49 -0.30
C ALA A 166 3.43 -9.95 0.03
N LEU A 167 2.65 -10.16 1.09
CA LEU A 167 2.10 -11.45 1.43
C LEU A 167 0.61 -11.43 1.13
N GLY A 168 0.05 -12.51 0.62
CA GLY A 168 -1.37 -12.55 0.36
C GLY A 168 -1.94 -13.95 0.35
N GLY A 169 -3.24 -14.04 0.66
CA GLY A 169 -4.01 -15.27 0.59
C GLY A 169 -5.48 -14.92 0.33
N CYS A 170 -6.08 -15.62 -0.62
CA CYS A 170 -7.51 -15.49 -0.90
C CYS A 170 -8.32 -16.55 -0.18
N ALA A 171 -9.59 -16.23 0.03
CA ALA A 171 -10.57 -17.20 0.47
C ALA A 171 -10.71 -18.33 -0.56
N ALA A 172 -11.06 -19.51 -0.07
CA ALA A 172 -11.30 -20.69 -0.88
C ALA A 172 -12.52 -21.45 -0.33
N GLY A 173 -13.69 -21.15 -0.88
CA GLY A 173 -14.95 -21.70 -0.39
C GLY A 173 -15.25 -21.26 1.05
N ARG A 174 -15.19 -22.21 2.01
CA ARG A 174 -15.41 -21.90 3.44
C ARG A 174 -14.15 -21.48 4.18
N PHE A 175 -12.99 -21.60 3.54
CA PHE A 175 -11.74 -21.13 4.14
C PHE A 175 -11.64 -19.61 3.93
N PRO A 176 -11.52 -18.81 5.00
CA PRO A 176 -11.39 -17.37 4.89
C PRO A 176 -10.04 -16.97 4.27
N ALA A 177 -9.97 -15.73 3.79
CA ALA A 177 -8.71 -15.14 3.36
C ALA A 177 -7.79 -14.98 4.59
N MET A 178 -6.58 -15.52 4.50
CA MET A 178 -5.65 -15.52 5.62
C MET A 178 -4.19 -15.49 5.17
N VAL A 179 -3.33 -14.95 6.03
CA VAL A 179 -1.89 -14.87 5.82
C VAL A 179 -1.18 -15.16 7.13
N GLN A 180 -0.15 -15.99 7.08
CA GLN A 180 0.65 -16.34 8.25
C GLN A 180 2.14 -16.24 7.94
N PHE A 181 2.90 -15.72 8.88
CA PHE A 181 4.34 -15.51 8.71
C PHE A 181 5.03 -15.33 10.05
N ARG A 182 6.36 -15.38 9.98
CA ARG A 182 7.26 -15.13 11.10
C ARG A 182 7.68 -13.66 11.11
N PRO A 183 7.33 -12.87 12.14
CA PRO A 183 7.63 -11.44 12.16
C PRO A 183 9.13 -11.14 12.32
N ASP A 184 9.93 -12.11 12.78
CA ASP A 184 11.37 -11.98 12.96
C ASP A 184 12.18 -12.14 11.65
N ALA A 185 11.55 -12.56 10.56
CA ALA A 185 12.24 -12.76 9.29
C ALA A 185 12.68 -11.43 8.64
N ASP A 186 13.75 -11.51 7.85
CA ASP A 186 14.24 -10.38 7.07
C ASP A 186 13.20 -9.92 6.03
N GLY A 187 13.15 -8.61 5.77
CA GLY A 187 12.20 -7.97 4.85
C GLY A 187 11.02 -7.28 5.53
N TYR A 188 10.74 -7.58 6.80
CA TYR A 188 9.65 -6.93 7.54
C TYR A 188 10.06 -5.62 8.25
N PRO A 189 9.09 -4.71 8.51
CA PRO A 189 9.32 -3.44 9.18
C PRO A 189 10.08 -3.57 10.51
N ALA A 190 10.95 -2.61 10.81
CA ALA A 190 11.72 -2.60 12.05
C ALA A 190 10.84 -2.59 13.30
N ASP A 191 9.72 -1.86 13.27
CA ASP A 191 8.77 -1.78 14.38
C ASP A 191 8.13 -3.15 14.67
N LEU A 192 7.87 -3.95 13.64
CA LEU A 192 7.34 -5.31 13.79
C LEU A 192 8.36 -6.24 14.45
N ARG A 193 9.61 -6.21 13.97
CA ARG A 193 10.70 -7.01 14.55
C ARG A 193 11.03 -6.59 15.99
N ALA A 194 10.92 -5.29 16.29
CA ALA A 194 11.11 -4.78 17.64
C ALA A 194 9.98 -5.20 18.59
N ALA A 195 8.75 -5.30 18.10
CA ALA A 195 7.61 -5.78 18.88
C ALA A 195 7.67 -7.29 19.17
N PHE A 196 8.28 -8.06 18.26
CA PHE A 196 8.43 -9.52 18.36
C PHE A 196 9.92 -9.94 18.25
N PRO A 197 10.74 -9.70 19.29
CA PRO A 197 12.19 -9.92 19.23
C PRO A 197 12.64 -11.39 19.32
N GLY A 198 11.70 -12.32 19.57
CA GLY A 198 11.95 -13.76 19.68
C GLY A 198 11.16 -14.57 18.64
N PRO A 199 11.24 -15.91 18.68
CA PRO A 199 10.42 -16.77 17.85
C PRO A 199 8.94 -16.45 18.06
N ALA A 200 8.28 -16.03 16.99
CA ALA A 200 6.87 -15.72 16.99
C ALA A 200 6.24 -16.14 15.67
N ALA A 201 4.94 -16.35 15.68
CA ALA A 201 4.14 -16.54 14.49
C ALA A 201 2.91 -15.63 14.55
N LEU A 202 2.69 -14.89 13.47
CA LEU A 202 1.49 -14.08 13.29
C LEU A 202 0.61 -14.72 12.24
N GLN A 203 -0.70 -14.71 12.49
CA GLN A 203 -1.71 -15.12 11.52
C GLN A 203 -2.82 -14.07 11.47
N PHE A 204 -3.06 -13.54 10.29
CA PHE A 204 -4.14 -12.61 9.99
C PHE A 204 -5.24 -13.38 9.28
N VAL A 205 -6.47 -13.26 9.78
CA VAL A 205 -7.66 -13.91 9.22
C VAL A 205 -8.72 -12.86 8.97
N TYR A 206 -9.20 -12.75 7.73
CA TYR A 206 -10.31 -11.87 7.40
C TYR A 206 -11.64 -12.54 7.72
N ASP A 207 -12.38 -11.99 8.68
CA ASP A 207 -13.76 -12.36 8.96
C ASP A 207 -14.70 -11.49 8.11
N GLN A 208 -15.27 -12.10 7.08
CA GLN A 208 -16.19 -11.44 6.17
C GLN A 208 -17.53 -11.09 6.83
N ALA A 209 -17.95 -11.83 7.86
CA ALA A 209 -19.25 -11.61 8.50
C ALA A 209 -19.26 -10.33 9.33
N THR A 210 -18.15 -10.02 9.99
CA THR A 210 -17.96 -8.81 10.80
C THR A 210 -17.20 -7.71 10.06
N ASN A 211 -16.60 -8.03 8.90
CA ASN A 211 -15.70 -7.17 8.15
C ASN A 211 -14.49 -6.72 8.99
N GLU A 212 -13.91 -7.66 9.74
CA GLU A 212 -12.77 -7.43 10.62
C GLU A 212 -11.58 -8.32 10.22
N ILE A 213 -10.37 -7.89 10.57
CA ILE A 213 -9.18 -8.73 10.46
C ILE A 213 -8.78 -9.13 11.88
N VAL A 214 -8.86 -10.42 12.16
CA VAL A 214 -8.45 -11.00 13.42
C VAL A 214 -6.99 -11.40 13.33
N VAL A 215 -6.19 -10.98 14.32
CA VAL A 215 -4.76 -11.28 14.38
C VAL A 215 -4.51 -12.24 15.53
N PHE A 216 -4.00 -13.42 15.20
CA PHE A 216 -3.52 -14.41 16.16
C PHE A 216 -2.00 -14.28 16.28
N VAL A 217 -1.51 -14.39 17.51
CA VAL A 217 -0.10 -14.27 17.86
C VAL A 217 0.27 -15.48 18.70
N GLU A 218 1.28 -16.22 18.25
CA GLU A 218 1.95 -17.26 19.02
C GLU A 218 3.38 -16.81 19.31
N THR A 219 3.82 -16.94 20.56
CA THR A 219 5.18 -16.63 21.02
C THR A 219 5.67 -17.75 21.91
N ASP A 220 6.92 -18.21 21.72
CA ASP A 220 7.56 -19.23 22.56
C ASP A 220 8.09 -18.67 23.89
#